data_AF-A0A2V5RS63-F1
#
_entry.id   AF-A0A2V5RS63-F1
#
_cell.length_a   1.000
_cell.length_b   1.000
_cell.length_c   1.000
_cell.angle_alpha   90.00
_cell.angle_beta   90.00
_cell.angle_gamma   90.00
#
_symmetry.space_group_name_H-M   'P 1'
#
loop_
_entity.id
_entity.type
_entity.pdbx_description
1 polymer ?
#
loop_
_entity_poly.entity_id
_entity_poly.type
_entity_poly.pdbx_seq_one_letter_code
_entity_poly.pdbx_strand_id
1 'polypeptide(L)'
;MTVSDAIAAISTPPGEGAIALVRVSGAEAIEIADKIFRGKEKASRFASHVQHLGEIFSAENQLIDHAVVSVHRAPASYTGEDLVEISCHGGTLVSAKVLEACLRAGARAARPGEFTERAFLNGKMDLTQAEAVIDLIRARTDLALRSATEQLEGRLGDRIRKIRDELIALLAHIDASIDFPEEGIAPDEGEMLRNRLDSIREEVAFLLATADQGRLLREGVRVVIYGATNAGKSSLLNRLLGYDRVIVSDTHGTTRDTIEETLNLEGVPIRLLDTAGLRVSKSELEREGIARTEKSLQLADLRLQIADRSAPKPAHFNGQDGNSNEIVVLNKSDLPEDSDWKNFEAVRISCLTGEGLPQLQKEILTHIRQQNLRPESAIAINTRHRDCLRRALESCDLARAALGQGVSPEYVAVDLDKALRAVGEVIGVTDVEQILDSVFSQFCIGK
;
A
#
# COMPACT_ATOMS: atom_id res chain seq x y z
N MET A 1 -6.99 -27.62 -11.69
CA MET A 1 -6.18 -26.84 -12.65
C MET A 1 -7.04 -26.55 -13.87
N THR A 2 -7.73 -25.43 -13.87
CA THR A 2 -8.30 -24.86 -15.09
C THR A 2 -7.12 -24.52 -16.01
N VAL A 3 -7.13 -25.01 -17.24
CA VAL A 3 -6.15 -24.62 -18.26
C VAL A 3 -6.32 -23.13 -18.47
N SER A 4 -5.38 -22.33 -17.97
CA SER A 4 -5.43 -20.88 -18.09
C SER A 4 -5.01 -20.46 -19.49
N ASP A 5 -5.74 -19.49 -20.04
CA ASP A 5 -5.38 -18.83 -21.28
C ASP A 5 -4.02 -18.12 -21.14
N ALA A 6 -3.30 -17.95 -22.25
CA ALA A 6 -2.07 -17.17 -22.23
C ALA A 6 -2.37 -15.67 -22.18
N ILE A 7 -1.78 -14.97 -21.22
CA ILE A 7 -1.88 -13.51 -21.09
C ILE A 7 -0.57 -12.82 -21.42
N ALA A 8 -0.65 -11.61 -21.98
CA ALA A 8 0.51 -10.78 -22.28
C ALA A 8 0.33 -9.33 -21.83
N ALA A 9 1.43 -8.70 -21.39
CA ALA A 9 1.47 -7.28 -21.05
C ALA A 9 2.90 -6.72 -21.08
N ILE A 10 3.00 -5.40 -21.25
CA ILE A 10 4.23 -4.64 -20.97
C ILE A 10 4.37 -4.52 -19.45
N SER A 11 5.51 -4.92 -18.90
CA SER A 11 5.79 -4.96 -17.45
C SER A 11 6.73 -3.86 -16.97
N THR A 12 7.26 -3.04 -17.87
CA THR A 12 8.02 -1.82 -17.57
C THR A 12 7.12 -0.58 -17.57
N PRO A 13 7.47 0.48 -16.81
CA PRO A 13 6.73 1.74 -16.85
C PRO A 13 6.59 2.29 -18.28
N PRO A 14 5.47 2.97 -18.60
CA PRO A 14 5.31 3.63 -19.89
C PRO A 14 6.32 4.79 -20.00
N GLY A 15 6.85 4.99 -21.20
CA GLY A 15 7.80 6.06 -21.50
C GLY A 15 8.90 5.61 -22.45
N GLU A 16 9.98 6.40 -22.47
CA GLU A 16 11.21 6.07 -23.18
C GLU A 16 12.24 5.53 -22.19
N GLY A 17 12.85 4.40 -22.55
CA GLY A 17 13.94 3.79 -21.80
C GLY A 17 14.85 2.98 -22.72
N ALA A 18 15.97 2.50 -22.17
CA ALA A 18 16.85 1.62 -22.92
C ALA A 18 16.17 0.28 -23.26
N ILE A 19 15.40 -0.27 -22.32
CA ILE A 19 14.78 -1.60 -22.41
C ILE A 19 13.31 -1.51 -21.98
N ALA A 20 12.44 -2.23 -22.67
CA ALA A 20 11.09 -2.56 -22.24
C ALA A 20 10.91 -4.07 -22.13
N LEU A 21 10.14 -4.50 -21.13
CA LEU A 21 9.85 -5.91 -20.87
C LEU A 21 8.42 -6.22 -21.28
N VAL A 22 8.23 -7.18 -22.18
CA VAL A 22 6.93 -7.79 -22.46
C VAL A 22 6.92 -9.19 -21.87
N ARG A 23 5.89 -9.52 -21.08
CA ARG A 23 5.71 -10.82 -20.47
C ARG A 23 4.55 -11.56 -21.10
N VAL A 24 4.68 -12.88 -21.23
CA VAL A 24 3.60 -13.80 -21.58
C VAL A 24 3.54 -14.90 -20.53
N SER A 25 2.38 -15.21 -19.94
CA SER A 25 2.19 -16.28 -18.95
C SER A 25 0.97 -17.14 -19.30
N GLY A 26 1.07 -18.45 -19.12
CA GLY A 26 -0.03 -19.40 -19.32
C GLY A 26 0.40 -20.60 -20.17
N ALA A 27 -0.52 -21.55 -20.38
CA ALA A 27 -0.22 -22.83 -21.02
C ALA A 27 0.41 -22.69 -22.43
N GLU A 28 0.04 -21.66 -23.18
CA GLU A 28 0.53 -21.43 -24.55
C GLU A 28 1.68 -20.41 -24.65
N ALA A 29 2.22 -19.93 -23.52
CA ALA A 29 3.21 -18.85 -23.51
C ALA A 29 4.46 -19.17 -24.37
N ILE A 30 4.95 -20.41 -24.29
CA ILE A 30 6.12 -20.87 -25.03
C ILE A 30 5.80 -21.06 -26.52
N GLU A 31 4.60 -21.53 -26.85
CA GLU A 31 4.17 -21.68 -28.24
C GLU A 31 4.00 -20.31 -28.92
N ILE A 32 3.49 -19.32 -28.20
CA ILE A 32 3.41 -17.93 -28.65
C ILE A 32 4.81 -17.39 -28.95
N ALA A 33 5.77 -17.63 -28.06
CA ALA A 33 7.16 -17.24 -28.27
C ALA A 33 7.77 -17.89 -29.52
N ASP A 34 7.53 -19.18 -29.75
CA ASP A 34 7.98 -19.89 -30.95
C ASP A 34 7.44 -19.29 -32.26
N LYS A 35 6.23 -18.74 -32.25
CA LYS A 35 5.62 -18.11 -33.43
C LYS A 35 6.30 -16.79 -33.79
N ILE A 36 6.65 -15.97 -32.80
CA ILE A 36 7.14 -14.59 -33.02
C ILE A 36 8.66 -14.46 -32.99
N PHE A 37 9.37 -15.37 -32.32
CA PHE A 37 10.82 -15.31 -32.15
C PHE A 37 11.57 -16.05 -33.27
N ARG A 38 12.67 -15.48 -33.74
CA ARG A 38 13.64 -16.12 -34.65
C ARG A 38 15.05 -15.98 -34.07
N GLY A 39 15.74 -17.11 -33.95
CA GLY A 39 17.10 -17.16 -33.44
C GLY A 39 17.77 -18.48 -33.83
N LYS A 40 18.88 -18.82 -33.15
CA LYS A 40 19.62 -20.06 -33.41
C LYS A 40 18.75 -21.32 -33.18
N GLU A 41 17.85 -21.25 -32.21
CA GLU A 41 16.89 -22.29 -31.89
C GLU A 41 15.55 -21.67 -31.50
N LYS A 42 14.50 -22.49 -31.46
CA LYS A 42 13.16 -22.09 -31.04
C LYS A 42 13.11 -21.85 -29.52
N ALA A 43 12.23 -20.96 -29.06
CA ALA A 43 12.05 -20.67 -27.64
C ALA A 43 11.67 -21.92 -26.83
N SER A 44 10.90 -22.84 -27.42
CA SER A 44 10.57 -24.14 -26.84
C SER A 44 11.77 -25.04 -26.52
N ARG A 45 12.94 -24.78 -27.10
CA ARG A 45 14.18 -25.52 -26.82
C ARG A 45 15.08 -24.84 -25.80
N PHE A 46 14.77 -23.60 -25.41
CA PHE A 46 15.57 -22.88 -24.43
C PHE A 46 15.58 -23.62 -23.09
N ALA A 47 16.75 -23.62 -22.47
CA ALA A 47 16.87 -23.97 -21.06
C ALA A 47 16.14 -22.91 -20.22
N SER A 48 15.45 -23.36 -19.16
CA SER A 48 14.71 -22.45 -18.29
C SER A 48 15.67 -21.45 -17.63
N HIS A 49 15.27 -20.20 -17.50
CA HIS A 49 16.04 -19.09 -16.90
C HIS A 49 17.33 -18.73 -17.66
N VAL A 50 17.45 -19.12 -18.93
CA VAL A 50 18.58 -18.73 -19.80
C VAL A 50 18.11 -17.68 -20.80
N GLN A 51 18.97 -16.68 -21.02
CA GLN A 51 18.73 -15.60 -21.96
C GLN A 51 19.25 -15.96 -23.36
N HIS A 52 18.43 -15.71 -24.38
CA HIS A 52 18.76 -15.96 -25.77
C HIS A 52 18.50 -14.70 -26.60
N LEU A 53 19.52 -14.27 -27.35
CA LEU A 53 19.39 -13.17 -28.31
C LEU A 53 18.75 -13.66 -29.62
N GLY A 54 17.84 -12.87 -30.16
CA GLY A 54 17.29 -13.09 -31.49
C GLY A 54 16.45 -11.91 -31.95
N GLU A 55 15.51 -12.22 -32.83
CA GLU A 55 14.67 -11.25 -33.54
C GLU A 55 13.19 -11.55 -33.28
N ILE A 56 12.40 -10.50 -33.10
CA ILE A 56 10.95 -10.58 -32.94
C ILE A 56 10.29 -10.11 -34.23
N PHE A 57 9.35 -10.89 -34.74
CA PHE A 57 8.64 -10.63 -35.98
C PHE A 57 7.14 -10.43 -35.76
N SER A 58 6.53 -9.60 -36.60
CA SER A 58 5.07 -9.46 -36.66
C SER A 58 4.40 -10.66 -37.34
N ALA A 59 3.06 -10.72 -37.30
CA ALA A 59 2.29 -11.73 -38.00
C ALA A 59 2.49 -11.69 -39.54
N GLU A 60 2.83 -10.53 -40.09
CA GLU A 60 3.17 -10.31 -41.50
C GLU A 60 4.65 -10.60 -41.81
N ASN A 61 5.37 -11.22 -40.89
CA ASN A 61 6.80 -11.56 -41.03
C ASN A 61 7.70 -10.33 -41.24
N GLN A 62 7.35 -9.19 -40.65
CA GLN A 62 8.20 -8.00 -40.60
C GLN A 62 9.02 -7.98 -39.31
N LEU A 63 10.31 -7.66 -39.42
CA LEU A 63 11.17 -7.48 -38.25
C LEU A 63 10.65 -6.31 -37.41
N ILE A 64 10.36 -6.58 -36.14
CA ILE A 64 9.95 -5.57 -35.15
C ILE A 64 11.19 -5.06 -34.42
N ASP A 65 11.98 -5.98 -33.85
CA ASP A 65 13.14 -5.64 -33.03
C ASP A 65 14.12 -6.81 -32.86
N HIS A 66 15.36 -6.50 -32.48
CA HIS A 66 16.29 -7.45 -31.90
C HIS A 66 16.11 -7.45 -30.37
N ALA A 67 15.80 -8.60 -29.78
CA ALA A 67 15.43 -8.73 -28.38
C ALA A 67 16.12 -9.89 -27.68
N VAL A 68 16.19 -9.82 -26.36
CA VAL A 68 16.61 -10.93 -25.50
C VAL A 68 15.35 -11.61 -24.97
N VAL A 69 15.23 -12.92 -25.20
CA VAL A 69 14.10 -13.73 -24.73
C VAL A 69 14.58 -14.72 -23.68
N SER A 70 13.79 -14.92 -22.63
CA SER A 70 13.99 -15.98 -21.64
C SER A 70 12.69 -16.75 -21.38
N VAL A 71 12.81 -18.05 -21.16
CA VAL A 71 11.70 -18.95 -20.83
C VAL A 71 11.84 -19.41 -19.39
N HIS A 72 10.74 -19.35 -18.63
CA HIS A 72 10.62 -19.76 -17.24
C HIS A 72 9.55 -20.85 -17.19
N ARG A 73 9.95 -22.11 -17.02
CA ARG A 73 9.02 -23.24 -17.07
C ARG A 73 8.31 -23.44 -15.74
N ALA A 74 7.02 -23.78 -15.79
CA ALA A 74 6.25 -24.16 -14.61
C ALA A 74 6.94 -25.30 -13.84
N PRO A 75 6.90 -25.29 -12.49
CA PRO A 75 6.33 -24.28 -11.60
C PRO A 75 7.32 -23.16 -11.21
N ALA A 76 8.51 -23.16 -11.82
CA ALA A 76 9.62 -22.26 -11.50
C ALA A 76 9.51 -20.96 -12.30
N SER A 77 8.42 -20.22 -12.07
CA SER A 77 8.18 -18.88 -12.61
C SER A 77 7.48 -18.01 -11.57
N TYR A 78 7.30 -16.72 -11.89
CA TYR A 78 6.57 -15.78 -11.03
C TYR A 78 5.12 -16.22 -10.80
N THR A 79 4.40 -16.54 -11.87
CA THR A 79 2.99 -16.96 -11.83
C THR A 79 2.80 -18.41 -11.41
N GLY A 80 3.86 -19.23 -11.44
CA GLY A 80 3.75 -20.69 -11.30
C GLY A 80 3.40 -21.42 -12.60
N GLU A 81 3.17 -20.68 -13.69
CA GLU A 81 2.88 -21.20 -15.04
C GLU A 81 4.11 -21.13 -15.95
N ASP A 82 4.01 -21.64 -17.17
CA ASP A 82 5.01 -21.30 -18.18
C ASP A 82 4.97 -19.79 -18.46
N LEU A 83 6.14 -19.15 -18.43
CA LEU A 83 6.29 -17.71 -18.58
C LEU A 83 7.44 -17.38 -19.53
N VAL A 84 7.21 -16.42 -20.42
CA VAL A 84 8.20 -15.91 -21.35
C VAL A 84 8.40 -14.43 -21.10
N GLU A 85 9.66 -14.01 -21.00
CA GLU A 85 10.04 -12.60 -20.91
C GLU A 85 10.78 -12.18 -22.18
N ILE A 86 10.33 -11.08 -22.80
CA ILE A 86 10.91 -10.49 -24.00
C ILE A 86 11.40 -9.10 -23.65
N SER A 87 12.72 -8.95 -23.54
CA SER A 87 13.42 -7.68 -23.33
C SER A 87 13.77 -7.06 -24.68
N CYS A 88 12.98 -6.08 -25.10
CA CYS A 88 13.13 -5.32 -26.35
C CYS A 88 13.62 -3.90 -26.07
N HIS A 89 13.95 -3.14 -27.11
CA HIS A 89 14.30 -1.72 -26.95
C HIS A 89 13.12 -0.94 -26.35
N GLY A 90 13.41 -0.07 -25.39
CA GLY A 90 12.42 0.63 -24.56
C GLY A 90 11.67 1.79 -25.25
N GLY A 91 11.47 1.71 -26.56
CA GLY A 91 10.63 2.65 -27.30
C GLY A 91 9.15 2.30 -27.15
N THR A 92 8.30 3.31 -26.98
CA THR A 92 6.84 3.13 -26.83
C THR A 92 6.23 2.36 -28.01
N LEU A 93 6.63 2.67 -29.25
CA LEU A 93 6.14 1.98 -30.44
C LEU A 93 6.66 0.54 -30.54
N VAL A 94 7.92 0.31 -30.18
CA VAL A 94 8.57 -1.01 -30.26
C VAL A 94 7.90 -1.99 -29.30
N SER A 95 7.82 -1.61 -28.02
CA SER A 95 7.17 -2.42 -26.99
C SER A 95 5.69 -2.68 -27.29
N ALA A 96 4.96 -1.71 -27.83
CA ALA A 96 3.58 -1.90 -28.29
C ALA A 96 3.47 -2.90 -29.44
N LYS A 97 4.38 -2.86 -30.42
CA LYS A 97 4.42 -3.84 -31.53
C LYS A 97 4.79 -5.25 -31.08
N VAL A 98 5.71 -5.39 -30.13
CA VAL A 98 6.05 -6.69 -29.54
C VAL A 98 4.85 -7.27 -28.79
N LEU A 99 4.15 -6.46 -27.99
CA LEU A 99 2.91 -6.88 -27.34
C LEU A 99 1.85 -7.28 -28.39
N GLU A 100 1.64 -6.48 -29.42
CA GLU A 100 0.70 -6.79 -30.51
C GLU A 100 1.03 -8.12 -31.20
N ALA A 101 2.31 -8.41 -31.43
CA ALA A 101 2.74 -9.69 -31.98
C ALA A 101 2.37 -10.87 -31.07
N CYS A 102 2.53 -10.72 -29.75
CA CYS A 102 2.10 -11.73 -28.78
C CYS A 102 0.58 -11.95 -28.82
N LEU A 103 -0.20 -10.87 -28.87
CA LEU A 103 -1.66 -10.92 -28.92
C LEU A 103 -2.16 -11.61 -30.19
N ARG A 104 -1.61 -11.25 -31.35
CA ARG A 104 -1.94 -11.88 -32.64
C ARG A 104 -1.51 -13.34 -32.72
N ALA A 105 -0.53 -13.76 -31.92
CA ALA A 105 -0.03 -15.13 -31.85
C ALA A 105 -0.85 -16.03 -30.90
N GLY A 106 -1.81 -15.48 -30.16
CA GLY A 106 -2.74 -16.24 -29.30
C GLY A 106 -2.91 -15.70 -27.88
N ALA A 107 -2.09 -14.73 -27.44
CA ALA A 107 -2.26 -14.17 -26.10
C ALA A 107 -3.48 -13.25 -26.00
N ARG A 108 -4.12 -13.21 -24.83
CA ARG A 108 -5.04 -12.14 -24.42
C ARG A 108 -4.25 -11.04 -23.69
N ALA A 109 -4.73 -9.80 -23.74
CA ALA A 109 -4.19 -8.74 -22.89
C ALA A 109 -4.47 -9.05 -21.40
N ALA A 110 -3.45 -8.96 -20.55
CA ALA A 110 -3.62 -9.15 -19.11
C ALA A 110 -4.46 -8.04 -18.48
N ARG A 111 -5.28 -8.40 -17.48
CA ARG A 111 -5.96 -7.45 -16.59
C ARG A 111 -4.94 -6.84 -15.61
N PRO A 112 -5.24 -5.69 -14.98
CA PRO A 112 -4.47 -5.20 -13.85
C PRO A 112 -4.34 -6.28 -12.77
N GLY A 113 -3.13 -6.50 -12.23
CA GLY A 113 -2.92 -7.48 -11.16
C GLY A 113 -2.86 -8.94 -11.60
N GLU A 114 -3.19 -9.27 -12.86
CA GLU A 114 -3.47 -10.67 -13.25
C GLU A 114 -2.25 -11.60 -13.11
N PHE A 115 -1.02 -11.09 -13.26
CA PHE A 115 0.18 -11.92 -13.04
C PHE A 115 0.34 -12.27 -11.56
N THR A 116 0.17 -11.30 -10.66
CA THR A 116 0.22 -11.52 -9.21
C THR A 116 -0.97 -12.36 -8.74
N GLU A 117 -2.16 -12.15 -9.31
CA GLU A 117 -3.36 -12.96 -9.07
C GLU A 117 -3.10 -14.43 -9.39
N ARG A 118 -2.52 -14.74 -10.55
CA ARG A 118 -2.14 -16.12 -10.92
C ARG A 118 -1.08 -16.69 -10.00
N ALA A 119 -0.10 -15.89 -9.57
CA ALA A 119 0.90 -16.32 -8.60
C ALA A 119 0.25 -16.74 -7.26
N PHE A 120 -0.72 -15.96 -6.77
CA PHE A 120 -1.52 -16.29 -5.60
C PHE A 120 -2.33 -17.59 -5.81
N LEU A 121 -3.09 -17.69 -6.90
CA LEU A 121 -3.92 -18.86 -7.21
C LEU A 121 -3.10 -20.16 -7.37
N ASN A 122 -1.86 -20.05 -7.83
CA ASN A 122 -0.92 -21.17 -7.96
C ASN A 122 -0.10 -21.42 -6.68
N GLY A 123 -0.43 -20.76 -5.56
CA GLY A 123 0.21 -20.97 -4.26
C GLY A 123 1.66 -20.51 -4.18
N LYS A 124 2.10 -19.61 -5.06
CA LYS A 124 3.45 -19.01 -5.02
C LYS A 124 3.59 -18.00 -3.88
N MET A 125 2.47 -17.44 -3.45
CA MET A 125 2.38 -16.44 -2.38
C MET A 125 0.96 -16.43 -1.78
N ASP A 126 0.80 -15.96 -0.55
CA ASP A 126 -0.51 -15.69 0.04
C ASP A 126 -1.03 -14.28 -0.31
N LEU A 127 -2.28 -13.97 0.07
CA LEU A 127 -2.89 -12.69 -0.28
C LEU A 127 -2.18 -11.49 0.38
N THR A 128 -1.60 -11.68 1.57
CA THR A 128 -0.84 -10.61 2.26
C THR A 128 0.46 -10.29 1.52
N GLN A 129 1.12 -11.31 0.96
CA GLN A 129 2.31 -11.15 0.12
C GLN A 129 1.96 -10.52 -1.23
N ALA A 130 0.83 -10.90 -1.84
CA ALA A 130 0.35 -10.28 -3.06
C ALA A 130 0.16 -8.77 -2.86
N GLU A 131 -0.55 -8.35 -1.80
CA GLU A 131 -0.71 -6.92 -1.45
C GLU A 131 0.63 -6.22 -1.19
N ALA A 132 1.61 -6.90 -0.61
CA ALA A 132 2.94 -6.35 -0.40
C ALA A 132 3.70 -6.04 -1.72
N VAL A 133 3.38 -6.72 -2.82
CA VAL A 133 3.98 -6.44 -4.13
C VAL A 133 3.66 -5.01 -4.59
N ILE A 134 2.40 -4.57 -4.46
CA ILE A 134 2.03 -3.21 -4.87
C ILE A 134 2.57 -2.17 -3.90
N ASP A 135 2.62 -2.48 -2.61
CA ASP A 135 3.22 -1.60 -1.60
C ASP A 135 4.72 -1.39 -1.86
N LEU A 136 5.45 -2.44 -2.25
CA LEU A 136 6.87 -2.37 -2.61
C LEU A 136 7.09 -1.49 -3.85
N ILE A 137 6.24 -1.62 -4.87
CA ILE A 137 6.33 -0.81 -6.10
C ILE A 137 6.02 0.66 -5.81
N ARG A 138 5.09 0.93 -4.89
CA ARG A 138 4.66 2.29 -4.54
C ARG A 138 5.51 2.95 -3.46
N ALA A 139 6.35 2.19 -2.75
CA ALA A 139 7.12 2.66 -1.62
C ALA A 139 7.89 3.96 -1.97
N ARG A 140 7.70 4.96 -1.10
CA ARG A 140 8.24 6.33 -1.26
C ARG A 140 9.35 6.66 -0.27
N THR A 141 9.55 5.82 0.73
CA THR A 141 10.58 5.97 1.77
C THR A 141 11.20 4.62 2.09
N ASP A 142 12.42 4.63 2.64
CA ASP A 142 13.11 3.40 3.06
C ASP A 142 12.31 2.59 4.08
N LEU A 143 11.55 3.26 4.96
CA LEU A 143 10.75 2.59 5.97
C LEU A 143 9.55 1.87 5.35
N ALA A 144 8.86 2.51 4.38
CA ALA A 144 7.79 1.87 3.62
C ALA A 144 8.31 0.68 2.80
N LEU A 145 9.48 0.83 2.16
CA LEU A 145 10.12 -0.23 1.39
C LEU A 145 10.49 -1.43 2.28
N ARG A 146 11.08 -1.19 3.46
CA ARG A 146 11.41 -2.25 4.42
C ARG A 146 10.16 -2.98 4.88
N SER A 147 9.11 -2.25 5.28
CA SER A 147 7.86 -2.88 5.73
C SER A 147 7.20 -3.73 4.63
N ALA A 148 7.15 -3.23 3.40
CA ALA A 148 6.64 -4.01 2.26
C ALA A 148 7.50 -5.24 1.96
N THR A 149 8.82 -5.13 2.07
CA THR A 149 9.75 -6.26 1.88
C THR A 149 9.52 -7.34 2.93
N GLU A 150 9.38 -6.98 4.20
CA GLU A 150 9.12 -7.93 5.28
C GLU A 150 7.76 -8.64 5.15
N GLN A 151 6.74 -7.92 4.67
CA GLN A 151 5.45 -8.51 4.38
C GLN A 151 5.54 -9.46 3.18
N LEU A 152 6.31 -9.10 2.14
CA LEU A 152 6.56 -9.95 0.99
C LEU A 152 7.34 -11.22 1.36
N GLU A 153 8.24 -11.15 2.34
CA GLU A 153 8.91 -12.33 2.94
C GLU A 153 7.96 -13.27 3.71
N GLY A 154 6.70 -12.85 3.93
CA GLY A 154 5.66 -13.71 4.51
C GLY A 154 5.44 -13.55 6.01
N ARG A 155 6.12 -12.59 6.68
CA ARG A 155 6.07 -12.45 8.15
C ARG A 155 4.66 -12.23 8.70
N LEU A 156 3.84 -11.44 8.00
CA LEU A 156 2.43 -11.25 8.37
C LEU A 156 1.62 -12.54 8.14
N GLY A 157 1.77 -13.16 6.97
CA GLY A 157 1.12 -14.43 6.66
C GLY A 157 1.42 -15.53 7.68
N ASP A 158 2.65 -15.64 8.15
CA ASP A 158 3.07 -16.61 9.18
C ASP A 158 2.37 -16.38 10.53
N ARG A 159 2.27 -15.11 10.95
CA ARG A 159 1.53 -14.76 12.18
C ARG A 159 0.05 -15.10 12.07
N ILE A 160 -0.56 -14.79 10.93
CA ILE A 160 -1.98 -15.08 10.67
C ILE A 160 -2.22 -16.59 10.62
N ARG A 161 -1.32 -17.36 9.98
CA ARG A 161 -1.37 -18.84 9.98
C ARG A 161 -1.30 -19.39 11.39
N LYS A 162 -0.39 -18.88 12.23
CA LYS A 162 -0.29 -19.31 13.64
C LYS A 162 -1.59 -19.07 14.41
N ILE A 163 -2.18 -17.86 14.30
CA ILE A 163 -3.49 -17.56 14.92
C ILE A 163 -4.57 -18.52 14.42
N ARG A 164 -4.61 -18.75 13.11
CA ARG A 164 -5.58 -19.66 12.49
C ARG A 164 -5.42 -21.09 13.01
N ASP A 165 -4.20 -21.60 13.09
CA ASP A 165 -3.93 -22.97 13.55
C ASP A 165 -4.28 -23.13 15.04
N GLU A 166 -4.08 -22.09 15.86
CA GLU A 166 -4.53 -22.05 17.25
C GLU A 166 -6.06 -22.04 17.38
N LEU A 167 -6.76 -21.30 16.53
CA LEU A 167 -8.24 -21.30 16.44
C LEU A 167 -8.79 -22.66 16.00
N ILE A 168 -8.18 -23.31 15.00
CA ILE A 168 -8.55 -24.67 14.56
C ILE A 168 -8.42 -25.65 15.73
N ALA A 169 -7.30 -25.59 16.44
CA ALA A 169 -7.07 -26.48 17.57
C ALA A 169 -8.07 -26.21 18.71
N LEU A 170 -8.45 -24.96 18.98
CA LEU A 170 -9.51 -24.64 19.95
C LEU A 170 -10.87 -25.17 19.51
N LEU A 171 -11.25 -24.95 18.24
CA LEU A 171 -12.51 -25.41 17.68
C LEU A 171 -12.63 -26.94 17.78
N ALA A 172 -11.56 -27.67 17.45
CA ALA A 172 -11.52 -29.13 17.57
C ALA A 172 -11.74 -29.63 19.02
N HIS A 173 -11.26 -28.91 20.03
CA HIS A 173 -11.53 -29.25 21.43
C HIS A 173 -13.00 -29.02 21.81
N ILE A 174 -13.58 -27.91 21.34
CA ILE A 174 -14.99 -27.61 21.59
C ILE A 174 -15.89 -28.62 20.86
N ASP A 175 -15.61 -28.94 19.61
CA ASP A 175 -16.38 -29.91 18.82
C ASP A 175 -16.35 -31.31 19.47
N ALA A 176 -15.21 -31.74 20.00
CA ALA A 176 -15.13 -33.00 20.75
C ALA A 176 -16.06 -33.00 21.98
N SER A 177 -16.19 -31.87 22.69
CA SER A 177 -17.12 -31.76 23.82
C SER A 177 -18.60 -31.75 23.42
N ILE A 178 -18.91 -31.31 22.19
CA ILE A 178 -20.27 -31.35 21.61
C ILE A 178 -20.63 -32.78 21.20
N ASP A 179 -19.69 -33.49 20.57
CA ASP A 179 -19.90 -34.88 20.12
C ASP A 179 -20.03 -35.86 21.29
N PHE A 180 -19.38 -35.57 22.42
CA PHE A 180 -19.37 -36.41 23.63
C PHE A 180 -19.86 -35.65 24.89
N PRO A 181 -21.14 -35.27 24.95
CA PRO A 181 -21.66 -34.40 26.02
C PRO A 181 -21.67 -35.06 27.41
N GLU A 182 -21.58 -36.39 27.48
CA GLU A 182 -21.52 -37.13 28.75
C GLU A 182 -20.18 -36.94 29.49
N GLU A 183 -19.10 -36.65 28.76
CA GLU A 183 -17.78 -36.35 29.36
C GLU A 183 -17.70 -34.88 29.82
N GLY A 184 -18.42 -33.98 29.15
CA GLY A 184 -18.43 -32.54 29.44
C GLY A 184 -17.05 -31.89 29.27
N ILE A 185 -16.91 -30.63 29.67
CA ILE A 185 -15.61 -29.94 29.74
C ILE A 185 -15.21 -29.87 31.22
N ALA A 186 -14.06 -30.44 31.58
CA ALA A 186 -13.58 -30.37 32.95
C ALA A 186 -13.20 -28.92 33.34
N PRO A 187 -13.29 -28.51 34.63
CA PRO A 187 -13.03 -27.12 35.01
C PRO A 187 -11.64 -26.59 34.64
N ASP A 188 -10.62 -27.44 34.75
CA ASP A 188 -9.23 -27.19 34.36
C ASP A 188 -9.06 -27.08 32.84
N GLU A 189 -9.73 -27.95 32.08
CA GLU A 189 -9.81 -27.85 30.62
C GLU A 189 -10.46 -26.53 30.17
N GLY A 190 -11.55 -26.13 30.83
CA GLY A 190 -12.22 -24.86 30.56
C GLY A 190 -11.32 -23.64 30.83
N GLU A 191 -10.48 -23.69 31.86
CA GLU A 191 -9.50 -22.63 32.14
C GLU A 191 -8.40 -22.59 31.08
N MET A 192 -7.90 -23.76 30.67
CA MET A 192 -6.93 -23.87 29.57
C MET A 192 -7.48 -23.27 28.27
N LEU A 193 -8.72 -23.59 27.89
CA LEU A 193 -9.35 -23.08 26.67
C LEU A 193 -9.52 -21.55 26.73
N ARG A 194 -9.93 -21.01 27.89
CA ARG A 194 -10.02 -19.54 28.09
C ARG A 194 -8.67 -18.85 27.94
N ASN A 195 -7.62 -19.39 28.55
CA ASN A 195 -6.27 -18.81 28.47
C ASN A 195 -5.73 -18.83 27.03
N ARG A 196 -5.97 -19.90 26.28
CA ARG A 196 -5.60 -19.99 24.86
C ARG A 196 -6.35 -18.95 24.02
N LEU A 197 -7.66 -18.79 24.25
CA LEU A 197 -8.46 -17.78 23.55
C LEU A 197 -8.01 -16.35 23.91
N ASP A 198 -7.68 -16.09 25.17
CA ASP A 198 -7.14 -14.79 25.60
C ASP A 198 -5.79 -14.49 24.91
N SER A 199 -4.90 -15.47 24.77
CA SER A 199 -3.66 -15.31 23.99
C SER A 199 -3.91 -14.96 22.52
N ILE A 200 -4.90 -15.58 21.88
CA ILE A 200 -5.27 -15.27 20.49
C ILE A 200 -5.80 -13.83 20.39
N ARG A 201 -6.66 -13.42 21.33
CA ARG A 201 -7.22 -12.07 21.39
C ARG A 201 -6.13 -11.03 21.53
N GLU A 202 -5.14 -11.27 22.39
CA GLU A 202 -3.99 -10.38 22.59
C GLU A 202 -3.15 -10.22 21.32
N GLU A 203 -2.87 -11.31 20.60
CA GLU A 203 -2.14 -11.26 19.32
C GLU A 203 -2.92 -10.52 18.23
N VAL A 204 -4.23 -10.75 18.12
CA VAL A 204 -5.09 -10.02 17.18
C VAL A 204 -5.16 -8.53 17.53
N ALA A 205 -5.32 -8.19 18.80
CA ALA A 205 -5.32 -6.81 19.27
C ALA A 205 -3.97 -6.10 19.02
N PHE A 206 -2.85 -6.82 19.19
CA PHE A 206 -1.53 -6.32 18.85
C PHE A 206 -1.42 -5.99 17.36
N LEU A 207 -1.88 -6.87 16.46
CA LEU A 207 -1.89 -6.60 15.03
C LEU A 207 -2.79 -5.42 14.66
N LEU A 208 -3.98 -5.31 15.28
CA LEU A 208 -4.88 -4.18 15.08
C LEU A 208 -4.24 -2.84 15.47
N ALA A 209 -3.42 -2.83 16.53
CA ALA A 209 -2.70 -1.65 16.96
C ALA A 209 -1.65 -1.15 15.94
N THR A 210 -1.25 -1.97 14.95
CA THR A 210 -0.30 -1.54 13.90
C THR A 210 -0.97 -0.94 12.65
N ALA A 211 -2.31 -0.88 12.61
CA ALA A 211 -3.03 -0.42 11.42
C ALA A 211 -2.73 1.04 11.06
N ASP A 212 -2.69 1.93 12.05
CA ASP A 212 -2.42 3.35 11.83
C ASP A 212 -1.01 3.56 11.30
N GLN A 213 -0.03 2.85 11.85
CA GLN A 213 1.34 2.83 11.33
C GLN A 213 1.36 2.37 9.88
N GLY A 214 0.67 1.28 9.54
CA GLY A 214 0.63 0.79 8.17
C GLY A 214 0.00 1.77 7.19
N ARG A 215 -1.08 2.46 7.59
CA ARG A 215 -1.67 3.55 6.80
C ARG A 215 -0.64 4.65 6.53
N LEU A 216 0.08 5.09 7.56
CA LEU A 216 1.07 6.17 7.43
C LEU A 216 2.24 5.79 6.52
N LEU A 217 2.69 4.53 6.55
CA LEU A 217 3.77 4.08 5.67
C LEU A 217 3.35 4.00 4.19
N ARG A 218 2.11 3.59 3.91
CA ARG A 218 1.61 3.43 2.53
C ARG A 218 1.06 4.73 1.94
N GLU A 219 0.23 5.44 2.69
CA GLU A 219 -0.49 6.61 2.22
C GLU A 219 0.20 7.93 2.56
N GLY A 220 1.14 7.93 3.51
CA GLY A 220 1.75 9.14 4.06
C GLY A 220 0.87 9.91 5.04
N VAL A 221 1.49 10.84 5.76
CA VAL A 221 0.81 11.79 6.65
C VAL A 221 0.33 12.97 5.81
N ARG A 222 -0.96 13.27 5.87
CA ARG A 222 -1.57 14.42 5.17
C ARG A 222 -1.35 15.69 5.99
N VAL A 223 -0.46 16.54 5.50
CA VAL A 223 -0.13 17.82 6.12
C VAL A 223 -0.72 18.95 5.29
N VAL A 224 -1.63 19.71 5.88
CA VAL A 224 -2.30 20.83 5.22
C VAL A 224 -1.66 22.14 5.66
N ILE A 225 -1.18 22.94 4.70
CA ILE A 225 -0.66 24.29 4.95
C ILE A 225 -1.78 25.30 4.67
N TYR A 226 -2.11 26.14 5.64
CA TYR A 226 -3.15 27.17 5.51
C TYR A 226 -2.80 28.45 6.27
N GLY A 227 -3.43 29.57 5.89
CA GLY A 227 -3.12 30.90 6.43
C GLY A 227 -3.51 32.01 5.46
N ALA A 228 -3.30 33.27 5.84
CA ALA A 228 -3.64 34.43 5.01
C ALA A 228 -2.87 34.46 3.68
N THR A 229 -3.36 35.23 2.70
CA THR A 229 -2.58 35.60 1.51
C THR A 229 -1.29 36.30 1.94
N ASN A 230 -0.17 36.02 1.26
CA ASN A 230 1.17 36.56 1.58
C ASN A 230 1.82 36.14 2.92
N ALA A 231 1.20 35.23 3.70
CA ALA A 231 1.84 34.65 4.89
C ALA A 231 3.06 33.77 4.57
N GLY A 232 3.25 33.41 3.29
CA GLY A 232 4.39 32.64 2.79
C GLY A 232 4.13 31.14 2.64
N LYS A 233 2.87 30.70 2.49
CA LYS A 233 2.48 29.30 2.24
C LYS A 233 3.30 28.64 1.12
N SER A 234 3.30 29.22 -0.07
CA SER A 234 4.01 28.68 -1.23
C SER A 234 5.53 28.71 -1.04
N SER A 235 6.06 29.69 -0.30
CA SER A 235 7.47 29.75 0.06
C SER A 235 7.85 28.63 1.03
N LEU A 236 7.02 28.35 2.04
CA LEU A 236 7.23 27.24 2.97
C LEU A 236 7.17 25.90 2.24
N LEU A 237 6.15 25.69 1.39
CA LEU A 237 6.01 24.48 0.59
C LEU A 237 7.26 24.23 -0.26
N ASN A 238 7.70 25.23 -1.04
CA ASN A 238 8.90 25.10 -1.87
C ASN A 238 10.16 24.82 -1.04
N ARG A 239 10.27 25.43 0.15
CA ARG A 239 11.39 25.18 1.06
C ARG A 239 11.36 23.75 1.56
N LEU A 240 10.23 23.26 2.06
CA LEU A 240 10.09 21.88 2.56
C LEU A 240 10.36 20.84 1.46
N LEU A 241 9.94 21.10 0.22
CA LEU A 241 10.24 20.24 -0.92
C LEU A 241 11.72 20.21 -1.33
N GLY A 242 12.47 21.26 -1.01
CA GLY A 242 13.90 21.36 -1.31
C GLY A 242 14.81 20.55 -0.38
N TYR A 243 14.28 19.95 0.70
CA TYR A 243 15.09 19.21 1.67
C TYR A 243 15.21 17.72 1.37
N ASP A 244 14.21 17.08 0.76
CA ASP A 244 14.27 15.68 0.27
C ASP A 244 12.97 15.36 -0.49
N ARG A 245 12.90 15.76 -1.77
CA ARG A 245 11.76 15.42 -2.62
C ARG A 245 11.76 13.92 -2.86
N VAL A 246 10.64 13.25 -2.58
CA VAL A 246 10.49 11.88 -3.05
C VAL A 246 10.35 11.97 -4.57
N ILE A 247 11.21 11.26 -5.31
CA ILE A 247 11.09 11.18 -6.77
C ILE A 247 9.77 10.46 -7.08
N VAL A 248 8.74 11.23 -7.41
CA VAL A 248 7.49 10.72 -7.93
C VAL A 248 7.70 10.46 -9.41
N SER A 249 7.42 9.24 -9.87
CA SER A 249 7.34 8.98 -11.31
C SER A 249 6.14 9.72 -11.87
N ASP A 250 6.36 10.58 -12.87
CA ASP A 250 5.34 11.27 -13.64
C ASP A 250 4.49 10.26 -14.41
N THR A 251 3.51 9.65 -13.74
CA THR A 251 2.43 8.96 -14.45
C THR A 251 1.38 10.02 -14.80
N HIS A 252 1.43 10.49 -16.05
CA HIS A 252 0.41 11.34 -16.65
C HIS A 252 -0.96 10.65 -16.50
N GLY A 253 -1.81 11.12 -15.58
CA GLY A 253 -3.13 10.54 -15.43
C GLY A 253 -3.94 10.85 -14.17
N THR A 254 -3.39 11.42 -13.10
CA THR A 254 -4.24 11.84 -11.96
C THR A 254 -4.78 13.25 -12.21
N THR A 255 -5.95 13.25 -12.82
CA THR A 255 -6.83 14.37 -13.13
C THR A 255 -6.83 15.48 -12.07
N ARG A 256 -6.43 16.70 -12.48
CA ARG A 256 -6.96 18.06 -12.15
C ARG A 256 -7.27 18.47 -10.69
N ASP A 257 -7.02 17.64 -9.70
CA ASP A 257 -7.25 17.94 -8.29
C ASP A 257 -5.95 18.13 -7.54
N THR A 258 -5.87 19.21 -6.76
CA THR A 258 -4.86 19.61 -5.75
C THR A 258 -3.47 19.04 -6.03
N ILE A 259 -2.52 19.87 -6.45
CA ILE A 259 -1.11 19.44 -6.56
C ILE A 259 -0.66 18.96 -5.17
N GLU A 260 -0.67 17.64 -4.97
CA GLU A 260 -0.20 16.97 -3.78
C GLU A 260 1.27 16.61 -4.01
N GLU A 261 2.15 17.20 -3.21
CA GLU A 261 3.57 16.91 -3.28
C GLU A 261 3.97 16.05 -2.09
N THR A 262 4.83 15.06 -2.32
CA THR A 262 5.30 14.15 -1.27
C THR A 262 6.77 14.40 -0.98
N LEU A 263 7.13 14.55 0.30
CA LEU A 263 8.51 14.61 0.76
C LEU A 263 8.79 13.53 1.81
N ASN A 264 10.05 13.14 1.93
CA ASN A 264 10.49 12.19 2.93
C ASN A 264 11.00 12.94 4.15
N LEU A 265 10.41 12.70 5.32
CA LEU A 265 10.86 13.28 6.58
C LEU A 265 11.26 12.17 7.54
N GLU A 266 12.57 11.94 7.72
CA GLU A 266 13.13 10.85 8.53
C GLU A 266 12.50 9.46 8.27
N GLY A 267 12.19 9.16 7.01
CA GLY A 267 11.58 7.89 6.59
C GLY A 267 10.05 7.90 6.55
N VAL A 268 9.39 8.98 6.99
CA VAL A 268 7.93 9.12 6.94
C VAL A 268 7.53 9.88 5.67
N PRO A 269 6.65 9.31 4.81
CA PRO A 269 6.14 10.05 3.66
C PRO A 269 5.16 11.12 4.14
N ILE A 270 5.46 12.38 3.83
CA ILE A 270 4.59 13.52 4.14
C ILE A 270 3.97 14.02 2.84
N ARG A 271 2.63 14.00 2.76
CA ARG A 271 1.86 14.58 1.66
C ARG A 271 1.46 15.99 2.03
N LEU A 272 2.08 16.97 1.37
CA LEU A 272 1.73 18.37 1.50
C LEU A 272 0.55 18.70 0.59
N LEU A 273 -0.54 19.15 1.20
CA LEU A 273 -1.68 19.70 0.48
C LEU A 273 -1.65 21.22 0.58
N ASP A 274 -1.54 21.91 -0.55
CA ASP A 274 -1.70 23.36 -0.60
C ASP A 274 -3.19 23.70 -0.73
N THR A 275 -3.70 24.45 0.25
CA THR A 275 -5.07 24.99 0.23
C THR A 275 -5.21 26.17 -0.72
N ALA A 276 -4.10 26.75 -1.18
CA ALA A 276 -4.06 27.91 -2.05
C ALA A 276 -3.26 27.66 -3.33
N GLY A 277 -3.76 26.72 -4.15
CA GLY A 277 -3.59 26.71 -5.61
C GLY A 277 -2.27 27.23 -6.17
N LEU A 278 -1.33 26.33 -6.44
CA LEU A 278 -0.34 26.57 -7.49
C LEU A 278 -1.11 26.78 -8.82
N ARG A 279 -1.19 28.05 -9.23
CA ARG A 279 -1.88 28.67 -10.38
C ARG A 279 -3.34 29.10 -10.13
N VAL A 280 -3.49 30.27 -9.51
CA VAL A 280 -4.74 31.03 -9.57
C VAL A 280 -4.83 31.74 -10.93
N SER A 281 -5.70 31.25 -11.81
CA SER A 281 -6.36 32.10 -12.82
C SER A 281 -7.51 32.86 -12.16
N LYS A 282 -7.78 34.09 -12.62
CA LYS A 282 -8.65 35.06 -11.96
C LYS A 282 -10.15 34.72 -12.05
N SER A 283 -10.81 34.99 -10.92
CA SER A 283 -12.23 35.31 -10.68
C SER A 283 -13.31 34.31 -11.15
N GLU A 284 -13.72 33.47 -10.18
CA GLU A 284 -15.04 32.86 -9.91
C GLU A 284 -14.90 31.75 -8.83
N LEU A 285 -13.66 31.32 -8.58
CA LEU A 285 -13.21 30.20 -7.73
C LEU A 285 -13.17 30.40 -6.20
N GLU A 286 -13.64 31.53 -5.64
CA GLU A 286 -13.35 31.87 -4.24
C GLU A 286 -14.19 31.07 -3.21
N ARG A 287 -15.47 30.79 -3.50
CA ARG A 287 -16.31 29.93 -2.64
C ARG A 287 -15.90 28.45 -2.72
N GLU A 288 -15.57 27.99 -3.92
CA GLU A 288 -15.10 26.62 -4.15
C GLU A 288 -13.71 26.41 -3.51
N GLY A 289 -12.86 27.44 -3.52
CA GLY A 289 -11.59 27.48 -2.80
C GLY A 289 -11.74 27.39 -1.27
N ILE A 290 -12.73 28.07 -0.68
CA ILE A 290 -13.02 27.98 0.77
C ILE A 290 -13.54 26.58 1.13
N ALA A 291 -14.54 26.07 0.40
CA ALA A 291 -15.09 24.73 0.65
C ALA A 291 -14.04 23.62 0.47
N ARG A 292 -13.14 23.76 -0.52
CA ARG A 292 -12.00 22.86 -0.73
C ARG A 292 -11.00 22.93 0.42
N THR A 293 -10.71 24.13 0.91
CA THR A 293 -9.83 24.34 2.07
C THR A 293 -10.40 23.70 3.33
N GLU A 294 -11.69 23.88 3.60
CA GLU A 294 -12.37 23.25 4.74
C GLU A 294 -12.33 21.72 4.65
N LYS A 295 -12.62 21.16 3.48
CA LYS A 295 -12.55 19.71 3.25
C LYS A 295 -11.13 19.16 3.45
N SER A 296 -10.10 19.86 2.95
CA SER A 296 -8.71 19.46 3.17
C SER A 296 -8.35 19.52 4.64
N LEU A 297 -8.75 20.57 5.37
CA LEU A 297 -8.50 20.71 6.81
C LEU A 297 -9.17 19.61 7.63
N GLN A 298 -10.37 19.16 7.24
CA GLN A 298 -11.06 18.03 7.89
C GLN A 298 -10.35 16.69 7.68
N LEU A 299 -9.68 16.52 6.54
CA LEU A 299 -8.97 15.28 6.18
C LEU A 299 -7.48 15.31 6.55
N ALA A 300 -7.01 16.39 7.17
CA ALA A 300 -5.62 16.57 7.55
C ALA A 300 -5.27 15.73 8.78
N ASP A 301 -4.17 14.98 8.70
CA ASP A 301 -3.59 14.33 9.89
C ASP A 301 -2.87 15.39 10.76
N LEU A 302 -2.31 16.44 10.12
CA LEU A 302 -1.65 17.58 10.76
C LEU A 302 -1.92 18.87 9.98
N ARG A 303 -2.16 19.97 10.71
CA ARG A 303 -2.40 21.29 10.12
C ARG A 303 -1.24 22.23 10.47
N LEU A 304 -0.73 22.93 9.46
CA LEU A 304 0.29 23.97 9.61
C LEU A 304 -0.36 25.33 9.34
N GLN A 305 -0.63 26.07 10.41
CA GLN A 305 -1.18 27.42 10.32
C GLN A 305 -0.06 28.43 10.20
N ILE A 306 0.09 29.08 9.05
CA ILE A 306 1.15 30.05 8.82
C ILE A 306 0.64 31.50 8.93
N ALA A 307 1.39 32.33 9.65
CA ALA A 307 1.18 33.77 9.74
C ALA A 307 2.46 34.55 9.45
N ASP A 308 2.27 35.79 9.00
CA ASP A 308 3.34 36.79 8.93
C ASP A 308 3.52 37.46 10.29
N ARG A 309 4.67 37.25 10.93
CA ARG A 309 4.96 37.82 12.26
C ARG A 309 5.28 39.31 12.25
N SER A 310 5.55 39.88 11.08
CA SER A 310 5.85 41.31 10.92
C SER A 310 4.58 42.17 10.85
N ALA A 311 3.41 41.54 10.82
CA ALA A 311 2.10 42.17 10.82
C ALA A 311 1.35 41.91 12.14
N PRO A 312 0.37 42.75 12.51
CA PRO A 312 -0.46 42.56 13.69
C PRO A 312 -1.14 41.18 13.70
N LYS A 313 -1.32 40.61 14.89
CA LYS A 313 -1.91 39.27 15.03
C LYS A 313 -3.37 39.28 14.60
N PRO A 314 -3.78 38.43 13.63
CA PRO A 314 -5.19 38.35 13.25
C PRO A 314 -6.05 37.87 14.43
N ALA A 315 -7.28 38.38 14.54
CA ALA A 315 -8.19 38.05 15.64
C ALA A 315 -8.57 36.56 15.71
N HIS A 316 -8.48 35.83 14.59
CA HIS A 316 -8.77 34.40 14.50
C HIS A 316 -7.58 33.50 14.89
N PHE A 317 -6.41 34.08 15.17
CA PHE A 317 -5.30 33.36 15.81
C PHE A 317 -5.53 33.36 17.32
N ASN A 318 -6.34 32.40 17.75
CA ASN A 318 -6.35 31.95 19.14
C ASN A 318 -5.11 31.05 19.32
N GLY A 319 -4.55 30.95 20.53
CA GLY A 319 -3.46 29.99 20.80
C GLY A 319 -3.89 28.55 20.49
N GLN A 320 -3.04 27.55 20.76
CA GLN A 320 -3.45 26.14 20.66
C GLN A 320 -4.74 25.92 21.47
N ASP A 321 -5.91 25.94 20.83
CA ASP A 321 -7.22 25.70 21.43
C ASP A 321 -7.36 24.19 21.65
N GLY A 322 -6.49 23.60 22.50
CA GLY A 322 -6.50 22.18 22.89
C GLY A 322 -6.45 21.16 21.74
N ASN A 323 -6.29 21.60 20.50
CA ASN A 323 -6.41 20.77 19.31
C ASN A 323 -5.01 20.21 18.97
N SER A 324 -4.78 18.95 19.33
CA SER A 324 -3.45 18.31 19.33
C SER A 324 -2.78 18.19 17.96
N ASN A 325 -3.49 18.49 16.87
CA ASN A 325 -3.04 18.23 15.49
C ASN A 325 -2.82 19.53 14.69
N GLU A 326 -2.40 20.62 15.35
CA GLU A 326 -2.10 21.90 14.72
C GLU A 326 -0.78 22.50 15.22
N ILE A 327 0.08 22.88 14.28
CA ILE A 327 1.32 23.62 14.54
C ILE A 327 1.16 25.02 13.96
N VAL A 328 1.30 26.02 14.83
CA VAL A 328 1.34 27.42 14.40
C VAL A 328 2.76 27.79 14.00
N VAL A 329 2.89 28.39 12.82
CA VAL A 329 4.15 28.77 12.18
C VAL A 329 4.18 30.27 11.93
N LEU A 330 5.11 30.97 12.57
CA LEU A 330 5.34 32.40 12.40
C LEU A 330 6.49 32.64 11.43
N ASN A 331 6.15 33.01 10.20
CA ASN A 331 7.10 33.26 9.12
C ASN A 331 7.63 34.70 9.13
N LYS A 332 8.67 34.95 8.33
CA LYS A 332 9.40 36.22 8.19
C LYS A 332 10.20 36.62 9.44
N SER A 333 10.85 35.65 10.09
CA SER A 333 11.72 35.90 11.25
C SER A 333 12.99 36.70 10.92
N ASP A 334 13.27 36.92 9.63
CA ASP A 334 14.24 37.88 9.12
C ASP A 334 13.80 39.35 9.31
N LEU A 335 12.53 39.61 9.64
CA LEU A 335 11.97 40.94 9.90
C LEU A 335 11.65 41.14 11.40
N PRO A 336 11.55 42.41 11.86
CA PRO A 336 11.09 42.73 13.20
C PRO A 336 9.71 42.11 13.51
N GLU A 337 9.55 41.58 14.73
CA GLU A 337 8.29 40.99 15.21
C GLU A 337 7.34 42.08 15.69
N ASP A 338 6.07 41.97 15.31
CA ASP A 338 5.00 42.76 15.91
C ASP A 338 4.82 42.40 17.40
N SER A 339 4.50 43.38 18.24
CA SER A 339 4.32 43.19 19.68
C SER A 339 3.27 42.13 20.03
N ASP A 340 2.26 41.95 19.18
CA ASP A 340 1.16 41.01 19.40
C ASP A 340 1.60 39.54 19.40
N TRP A 341 2.79 39.23 18.85
CA TRP A 341 3.30 37.86 18.74
C TRP A 341 4.33 37.47 19.81
N LYS A 342 4.88 38.43 20.58
CA LYS A 342 6.07 38.21 21.44
C LYS A 342 5.96 37.06 22.45
N ASN A 343 4.75 36.73 22.92
CA ASN A 343 4.50 35.64 23.87
C ASN A 343 3.63 34.52 23.28
N PHE A 344 3.47 34.51 21.95
CA PHE A 344 2.69 33.49 21.27
C PHE A 344 3.54 32.24 21.06
N GLU A 345 3.02 31.09 21.51
CA GLU A 345 3.64 29.78 21.33
C GLU A 345 3.48 29.34 19.87
N ALA A 346 4.59 29.33 19.14
CA ALA A 346 4.63 28.98 17.73
C ALA A 346 6.07 28.73 17.28
N VAL A 347 6.21 27.94 16.21
CA VAL A 347 7.49 27.73 15.54
C VAL A 347 7.80 28.96 14.69
N ARG A 348 8.89 29.65 15.01
CA ARG A 348 9.35 30.84 14.28
C ARG A 348 10.30 30.42 13.17
N ILE A 349 9.99 30.81 11.94
CA ILE A 349 10.77 30.49 10.75
C ILE A 349 11.03 31.71 9.87
N SER A 350 12.00 31.60 8.98
CA SER A 350 12.09 32.45 7.78
C SER A 350 12.16 31.56 6.55
N CYS A 351 11.13 31.60 5.71
CA CYS A 351 11.20 30.94 4.40
C CYS A 351 12.24 31.60 3.47
N LEU A 352 12.67 32.84 3.76
CA LEU A 352 13.69 33.54 2.96
C LEU A 352 15.08 33.00 3.28
N THR A 353 15.46 32.93 4.57
CA THR A 353 16.80 32.52 4.99
C THR A 353 16.92 31.01 5.24
N GLY A 354 15.81 30.33 5.52
CA GLY A 354 15.76 28.92 5.94
C GLY A 354 15.88 28.73 7.46
N GLU A 355 16.03 29.80 8.23
CA GLU A 355 16.10 29.73 9.69
C GLU A 355 14.81 29.16 10.28
N GLY A 356 14.94 28.31 11.31
CA GLY A 356 13.81 27.66 11.99
C GLY A 356 13.18 26.49 11.25
N LEU A 357 13.49 26.25 9.97
CA LEU A 357 12.94 25.11 9.22
C LEU A 357 13.31 23.74 9.81
N PRO A 358 14.55 23.48 10.27
CA PRO A 358 14.87 22.21 10.93
C PRO A 358 14.07 21.98 12.22
N GLN A 359 13.77 23.05 12.97
CA GLN A 359 12.91 22.97 14.15
C GLN A 359 11.47 22.64 13.78
N LEU A 360 10.94 23.25 12.71
CA LEU A 360 9.61 22.92 12.18
C LEU A 360 9.52 21.45 11.76
N GLN A 361 10.54 20.93 11.08
CA GLN A 361 10.62 19.52 10.70
C GLN A 361 10.58 18.59 11.92
N LYS A 362 11.37 18.91 12.96
CA LYS A 362 11.36 18.17 14.21
C LYS A 362 10.01 18.21 14.92
N GLU A 363 9.32 19.35 14.89
CA GLU A 363 8.00 19.51 15.49
C GLU A 363 6.95 18.66 14.75
N ILE A 364 6.96 18.69 13.41
CA ILE A 364 6.12 17.84 12.56
C ILE A 364 6.32 16.36 12.92
N LEU A 365 7.58 15.90 13.01
CA LEU A 365 7.89 14.51 13.38
C LEU A 365 7.47 14.17 14.81
N THR A 366 7.59 15.10 15.74
CA THR A 366 7.19 14.88 17.14
C THR A 366 5.68 14.69 17.25
N HIS A 367 4.89 15.54 16.59
CA HIS A 367 3.44 15.38 16.50
C HIS A 367 3.03 14.05 15.84
N ILE A 368 3.72 13.67 14.77
CA ILE A 368 3.49 12.38 14.11
C ILE A 368 3.78 11.25 15.10
N ARG A 369 4.97 11.20 15.72
CA ARG A 369 5.40 10.13 16.65
C ARG A 369 4.51 9.96 17.86
N GLN A 370 3.98 11.05 18.43
CA GLN A 370 3.05 11.01 19.57
C GLN A 370 1.76 10.23 19.26
N GLN A 371 1.40 10.06 17.99
CA GLN A 371 0.30 9.19 17.54
C GLN A 371 0.70 7.71 17.42
N ASN A 372 1.56 7.20 18.32
CA ASN A 372 1.99 5.79 18.38
C ASN A 372 2.76 5.26 17.14
N LEU A 373 3.58 6.09 16.47
CA LEU A 373 4.57 5.51 15.54
C LEU A 373 5.75 4.95 16.32
N ARG A 374 5.75 3.63 16.51
CA ARG A 374 7.00 2.89 16.74
C ARG A 374 7.50 2.41 15.38
N PRO A 375 8.48 3.09 14.75
CA PRO A 375 9.05 2.66 13.47
C PRO A 375 9.74 1.28 13.50
N GLU A 376 9.78 0.62 14.66
CA GLU A 376 10.41 -0.68 14.89
C GLU A 376 9.47 -1.87 14.64
N SER A 377 8.14 -1.70 14.72
CA SER A 377 7.21 -2.77 14.32
C SER A 377 7.08 -2.78 12.81
N ALA A 378 7.76 -3.72 12.17
CA ALA A 378 7.81 -3.80 10.71
C ALA A 378 6.55 -4.42 10.07
N ILE A 379 5.63 -4.92 10.89
CA ILE A 379 4.35 -5.49 10.46
C ILE A 379 3.28 -4.40 10.41
N ALA A 380 2.86 -4.06 9.19
CA ALA A 380 1.91 -2.99 8.91
C ALA A 380 0.64 -3.53 8.25
N ILE A 381 -0.44 -3.70 8.99
CA ILE A 381 -1.69 -4.18 8.40
C ILE A 381 -2.40 -3.09 7.59
N ASN A 382 -3.19 -3.47 6.58
CA ASN A 382 -4.00 -2.55 5.77
C ASN A 382 -5.46 -2.52 6.25
N THR A 383 -6.28 -1.68 5.61
CA THR A 383 -7.69 -1.51 5.98
C THR A 383 -8.48 -2.82 5.88
N ARG A 384 -8.18 -3.67 4.88
CA ARG A 384 -8.81 -4.98 4.69
C ARG A 384 -8.43 -5.93 5.82
N HIS A 385 -7.14 -6.06 6.10
CA HIS A 385 -6.64 -6.83 7.24
C HIS A 385 -7.29 -6.36 8.55
N ARG A 386 -7.37 -5.04 8.76
CA ARG A 386 -7.99 -4.46 9.95
C ARG A 386 -9.44 -4.85 10.09
N ASP A 387 -10.23 -4.81 9.02
CA ASP A 387 -11.63 -5.23 9.08
C ASP A 387 -11.77 -6.72 9.42
N CYS A 388 -10.99 -7.58 8.76
CA CYS A 388 -10.97 -9.02 9.03
C CYS A 388 -10.58 -9.32 10.49
N LEU A 389 -9.50 -8.70 10.96
CA LEU A 389 -9.01 -8.89 12.33
C LEU A 389 -9.95 -8.30 13.38
N ARG A 390 -10.66 -7.22 13.08
CA ARG A 390 -11.70 -6.66 13.96
C ARG A 390 -12.87 -7.62 14.09
N ARG A 391 -13.39 -8.16 12.97
CA ARG A 391 -14.45 -9.19 12.99
C ARG A 391 -14.01 -10.45 13.75
N ALA A 392 -12.74 -10.85 13.57
CA ALA A 392 -12.17 -11.97 14.31
C ALA A 392 -12.12 -11.69 15.81
N LEU A 393 -11.65 -10.51 16.23
CA LEU A 393 -11.59 -10.12 17.64
C LEU A 393 -12.98 -10.05 18.26
N GLU A 394 -13.94 -9.40 17.59
CA GLU A 394 -15.35 -9.32 18.03
C GLU A 394 -15.93 -10.74 18.24
N SER A 395 -15.64 -11.68 17.34
CA SER A 395 -16.10 -13.07 17.46
C SER A 395 -15.38 -13.83 18.59
N CYS A 396 -14.07 -13.61 18.76
CA CYS A 396 -13.31 -14.17 19.88
C CYS A 396 -13.80 -13.65 21.24
N ASP A 397 -14.20 -12.37 21.32
CA ASP A 397 -14.77 -11.77 22.53
C ASP A 397 -16.10 -12.42 22.91
N LEU A 398 -16.97 -12.69 21.92
CA LEU A 398 -18.24 -13.39 22.12
C LEU A 398 -18.01 -14.83 22.61
N ALA A 399 -17.12 -15.58 21.95
CA ALA A 399 -16.73 -16.93 22.37
C ALA A 399 -16.16 -16.95 23.80
N ARG A 400 -15.34 -15.95 24.14
CA ARG A 400 -14.73 -15.82 25.46
C ARG A 400 -15.75 -15.53 26.56
N ALA A 401 -16.78 -14.73 26.26
CA ALA A 401 -17.88 -14.45 27.16
C ALA A 401 -18.76 -15.69 27.37
N ALA A 402 -19.09 -16.42 26.30
CA ALA A 402 -19.87 -17.65 26.36
C ALA A 402 -19.19 -18.73 27.22
N LEU A 403 -17.87 -18.92 27.06
CA LEU A 403 -17.05 -19.82 27.89
C LEU A 403 -17.01 -19.41 29.37
N GLY A 404 -17.18 -18.12 29.68
CA GLY A 404 -17.20 -17.61 31.06
C GLY A 404 -18.56 -17.73 31.75
N GLN A 405 -19.65 -17.74 30.97
CA GLN A 405 -21.02 -17.81 31.48
C GLN A 405 -21.56 -19.25 31.53
N GLY A 406 -20.79 -20.25 31.11
CA GLY A 406 -21.23 -21.65 31.07
C GLY A 406 -22.34 -21.91 30.04
N VAL A 407 -22.36 -21.12 28.96
CA VAL A 407 -23.31 -21.28 27.84
C VAL A 407 -22.96 -22.55 27.06
N SER A 408 -23.94 -23.12 26.32
CA SER A 408 -23.73 -24.34 25.52
C SER A 408 -22.48 -24.21 24.61
N PRO A 409 -21.61 -25.24 24.55
CA PRO A 409 -20.41 -25.26 23.71
C PRO A 409 -20.68 -24.96 22.23
N GLU A 410 -21.89 -25.25 21.73
CA GLU A 410 -22.32 -24.93 20.36
C GLU A 410 -22.20 -23.44 20.02
N TYR A 411 -22.53 -22.55 20.97
CA TYR A 411 -22.40 -21.10 20.75
C TYR A 411 -20.93 -20.69 20.63
N VAL A 412 -20.06 -21.32 21.42
CA VAL A 412 -18.61 -21.11 21.37
C VAL A 412 -18.07 -21.55 20.01
N ALA A 413 -18.48 -22.74 19.53
CA ALA A 413 -18.05 -23.28 18.24
C ALA A 413 -18.44 -22.35 17.07
N VAL A 414 -19.67 -21.83 17.06
CA VAL A 414 -20.16 -20.90 16.03
C VAL A 414 -19.31 -19.62 15.96
N ASP A 415 -18.99 -19.03 17.11
CA ASP A 415 -18.21 -17.78 17.13
C ASP A 415 -16.72 -18.02 16.85
N LEU A 416 -16.15 -19.17 17.25
CA LEU A 416 -14.81 -19.59 16.85
C LEU A 416 -14.70 -19.85 15.34
N ASP A 417 -15.71 -20.47 14.71
CA ASP A 417 -15.75 -20.66 13.25
C ASP A 417 -15.82 -19.32 12.51
N LYS A 418 -16.61 -18.35 12.99
CA LYS A 418 -16.61 -16.99 12.43
C LYS A 418 -15.25 -16.32 12.55
N ALA A 419 -14.59 -16.43 13.70
CA ALA A 419 -13.25 -15.89 13.90
C ALA A 419 -12.24 -16.56 12.93
N LEU A 420 -12.31 -17.88 12.80
CA LEU A 420 -11.46 -18.68 11.92
C LEU A 420 -11.61 -18.25 10.46
N ARG A 421 -12.84 -18.08 9.97
CA ARG A 421 -13.10 -17.59 8.61
C ARG A 421 -12.54 -16.19 8.41
N ALA A 422 -12.81 -15.26 9.33
CA ALA A 422 -12.31 -13.88 9.24
C ALA A 422 -10.78 -13.81 9.22
N VAL A 423 -10.08 -14.63 10.02
CA VAL A 423 -8.61 -14.75 9.97
C VAL A 423 -8.16 -15.39 8.65
N GLY A 424 -8.87 -16.40 8.16
CA GLY A 424 -8.61 -17.07 6.88
C GLY A 424 -8.73 -16.14 5.66
N GLU A 425 -9.63 -15.16 5.69
CA GLU A 425 -9.77 -14.14 4.64
C GLU A 425 -8.51 -13.26 4.51
N VAL A 426 -7.76 -13.04 5.59
CA VAL A 426 -6.53 -12.21 5.57
C VAL A 426 -5.49 -12.81 4.61
N ILE A 427 -5.28 -14.12 4.69
CA ILE A 427 -4.31 -14.87 3.85
C ILE A 427 -4.94 -15.46 2.57
N GLY A 428 -6.24 -15.31 2.37
CA GLY A 428 -6.95 -15.74 1.15
C GLY A 428 -7.29 -17.23 1.08
N VAL A 429 -7.60 -17.87 2.22
CA VAL A 429 -7.91 -19.31 2.31
C VAL A 429 -9.43 -19.60 2.25
N THR A 430 -10.28 -18.56 2.28
CA THR A 430 -11.76 -18.66 2.30
C THR A 430 -12.38 -17.82 1.18
N ASP A 431 -13.54 -18.23 0.64
CA ASP A 431 -14.27 -17.65 -0.52
C ASP A 431 -13.94 -16.18 -0.86
N VAL A 432 -12.90 -15.99 -1.68
CA VAL A 432 -12.27 -14.68 -1.93
C VAL A 432 -12.63 -14.05 -3.27
N GLU A 433 -13.48 -14.64 -4.13
CA GLU A 433 -13.68 -14.16 -5.52
C GLU A 433 -13.93 -12.64 -5.61
N GLN A 434 -14.83 -12.09 -4.79
CA GLN A 434 -15.11 -10.64 -4.77
C GLN A 434 -13.96 -9.79 -4.18
N ILE A 435 -13.17 -10.36 -3.28
CA ILE A 435 -12.02 -9.71 -2.66
C ILE A 435 -10.85 -9.62 -3.65
N LEU A 436 -10.64 -10.67 -4.46
CA LEU A 436 -9.56 -10.71 -5.45
C LEU A 436 -9.70 -9.56 -6.45
N ASP A 437 -10.90 -9.35 -7.01
CA ASP A 437 -11.15 -8.28 -7.96
C ASP A 437 -10.79 -6.90 -7.38
N SER A 438 -11.19 -6.63 -6.13
CA SER A 438 -10.89 -5.34 -5.47
C SER A 438 -9.41 -5.14 -5.15
N VAL A 439 -8.66 -6.20 -4.88
CA VAL A 439 -7.22 -6.13 -4.58
C VAL A 439 -6.44 -5.92 -5.88
N PHE A 440 -6.67 -6.77 -6.86
CA PHE A 440 -5.91 -6.79 -8.12
C PHE A 440 -6.28 -5.64 -9.06
N SER A 441 -7.48 -5.07 -8.96
CA SER A 441 -7.83 -3.85 -9.72
C SER A 441 -6.95 -2.64 -9.38
N GLN A 442 -6.32 -2.64 -8.20
CA GLN A 442 -5.42 -1.55 -7.77
C GLN A 442 -3.99 -1.69 -8.31
N PHE A 443 -3.65 -2.80 -8.94
CA PHE A 443 -2.32 -3.06 -9.49
C PHE A 443 -2.13 -2.39 -10.84
N CYS A 444 -0.88 -2.32 -11.29
CA CYS A 444 -0.57 -1.92 -12.66
C CYS A 444 -0.83 -3.09 -13.63
N ILE A 445 -1.07 -2.78 -14.91
CA ILE A 445 -1.04 -3.80 -15.96
C ILE A 445 0.40 -4.32 -16.08
N GLY A 446 0.59 -5.65 -16.16
CA GLY A 446 1.91 -6.30 -16.24
C GLY A 446 2.54 -6.68 -14.90
N LYS A 447 1.80 -6.49 -13.80
CA LYS A 447 2.12 -6.97 -12.45
C LYS A 447 0.85 -7.57 -11.88
#